data_AF-A0A7C5EZ62-F1
#
_entry.id   AF-A0A7C5EZ62-F1
#
_cell.length_a   1.000
_cell.length_b   1.000
_cell.length_c   1.000
_cell.angle_alpha   90.00
_cell.angle_beta   90.00
_cell.angle_gamma   90.00
#
_symmetry.space_group_name_H-M   'P 1'
#
loop_
_entity.id
_entity.type
_entity.pdbx_description
1 polymer ?
#
loop_
_entity_poly.entity_id
_entity_poly.type
_entity_poly.pdbx_seq_one_letter_code
_entity_poly.pdbx_strand_id
1 'polypeptide(L)' 'SGKRWAGPRKGINWAGYGAWALGFIVGILPFLPLPEDAKMYTQPAVVYSFVVGFLVYSGLAKLGLEPETLNPVLRM' A
#
# COMPACT_ATOMS: atom_id res chain seq x y z
N SER A 1 -5.03 1.91 -14.59
CA SER A 1 -5.68 3.20 -14.26
C SER A 1 -6.21 3.83 -15.53
N GLY A 2 -7.40 3.41 -16.00
CA GLY A 2 -8.08 4.06 -17.13
C GLY A 2 -8.63 5.45 -16.78
N LYS A 3 -8.02 6.13 -15.78
CA LYS A 3 -8.45 7.40 -15.16
C LYS A 3 -9.93 7.42 -14.75
N ARG A 4 -10.49 6.24 -14.47
CA ARG A 4 -11.86 6.03 -14.02
C ARG A 4 -11.82 5.15 -12.78
N TRP A 5 -12.75 5.39 -11.87
CA TRP A 5 -12.93 4.51 -10.72
C TRP A 5 -13.30 3.10 -11.19
N ALA A 6 -12.61 2.09 -10.66
CA ALA A 6 -12.76 0.68 -11.06
C ALA A 6 -14.02 0.01 -10.47
N GLY A 7 -14.79 0.73 -9.65
CA GLY A 7 -15.95 0.19 -8.94
C GLY A 7 -15.59 -0.45 -7.59
N PRO A 8 -16.60 -0.94 -6.85
CA PRO A 8 -16.39 -1.67 -5.60
C PRO A 8 -15.67 -3.00 -5.87
N ARG A 9 -14.90 -3.49 -4.90
CA ARG A 9 -14.13 -4.74 -5.02
C ARG A 9 -14.56 -5.77 -3.96
N LYS A 10 -14.48 -7.04 -4.32
CA LYS A 10 -14.94 -8.16 -3.49
C LYS A 10 -13.87 -8.61 -2.50
N GLY A 11 -14.25 -8.81 -1.25
CA GLY A 11 -13.45 -9.58 -0.29
C GLY A 11 -12.14 -8.90 0.14
N ILE A 12 -11.10 -9.71 0.33
CA ILE A 12 -9.83 -9.32 0.96
C ILE A 12 -8.90 -8.64 -0.04
N ASN A 13 -8.34 -7.49 0.35
CA ASN A 13 -7.37 -6.76 -0.44
C ASN A 13 -5.92 -7.12 -0.06
N TRP A 14 -5.38 -8.18 -0.66
CA TRP A 14 -4.01 -8.63 -0.39
C TRP A 14 -2.95 -7.59 -0.78
N ALA A 15 -3.12 -6.92 -1.92
CA ALA A 15 -2.27 -5.79 -2.30
C ALA A 15 -2.29 -4.67 -1.25
N GLY A 16 -3.47 -4.38 -0.69
CA GLY A 16 -3.66 -3.40 0.39
C GLY A 16 -2.95 -3.80 1.68
N TYR A 17 -3.08 -5.06 2.11
CA TYR A 17 -2.38 -5.56 3.30
C TYR A 17 -0.86 -5.54 3.15
N GLY A 18 -0.33 -5.90 1.98
CA GLY A 18 1.11 -5.80 1.71
C GLY A 18 1.60 -4.36 1.74
N ALA A 19 0.85 -3.45 1.13
CA ALA A 19 1.15 -2.02 1.15
C ALA A 19 1.11 -1.42 2.56
N TRP A 20 0.10 -1.80 3.35
CA TRP A 20 -0.01 -1.40 4.75
C TRP A 20 1.16 -1.92 5.58
N ALA A 21 1.50 -3.21 5.48
CA ALA A 21 2.55 -3.81 6.30
C ALA A 21 3.92 -3.16 6.03
N LEU A 22 4.31 -3.04 4.77
CA LEU A 22 5.60 -2.44 4.41
C LEU A 22 5.62 -0.92 4.65
N GLY A 23 4.53 -0.22 4.34
CA GLY A 23 4.40 1.20 4.65
C GLY A 23 4.49 1.46 6.16
N PHE A 24 3.83 0.64 6.97
CA PHE A 24 3.88 0.74 8.43
C PHE A 24 5.29 0.54 8.97
N ILE A 25 5.99 -0.52 8.54
CA ILE A 25 7.39 -0.78 8.95
C ILE A 25 8.27 0.44 8.69
N VAL A 26 8.16 1.04 7.49
CA VAL A 26 8.93 2.24 7.13
C VAL A 26 8.51 3.46 7.97
N GLY A 27 7.21 3.62 8.22
CA GLY A 27 6.68 4.72 9.02
C GLY A 27 7.09 4.69 10.49
N ILE A 28 7.38 3.51 11.05
CA ILE A 28 7.79 3.36 12.45
C ILE A 28 9.31 3.32 12.66
N LEU A 29 10.14 3.37 11.62
CA LEU A 29 11.60 3.35 11.74
C LEU A 29 12.17 4.35 12.76
N PRO A 30 11.66 5.59 12.89
CA PRO A 30 12.16 6.54 13.90
C PRO A 30 11.98 6.08 15.36
N PHE A 31 11.05 5.15 15.62
CA PHE A 31 10.72 4.65 16.96
C PHE A 31 11.40 3.31 17.28
N LEU A 32 12.09 2.70 16.31
CA LEU A 32 12.84 1.48 16.51
C LEU A 32 14.22 1.78 17.14
N PRO A 33 14.83 0.81 17.83
CA PRO A 33 16.18 0.95 18.40
C PRO A 33 17.25 0.89 17.30
N LEU A 34 17.26 1.90 16.43
CA LEU A 34 18.25 2.06 15.36
C LEU A 34 19.44 2.90 15.82
N PRO A 35 20.63 2.71 15.21
CA PRO A 35 21.76 3.62 15.36
C PRO A 35 21.38 5.07 15.05
N GLU A 36 21.99 6.04 15.74
CA GLU A 36 21.62 7.46 15.63
C GLU A 36 21.93 8.04 14.24
N ASP A 37 23.02 7.58 13.63
CA ASP A 37 23.39 7.84 12.25
C ASP A 37 22.38 7.27 11.24
N ALA A 38 21.66 6.20 11.58
CA ALA A 38 20.58 5.70 10.73
C ALA A 38 19.28 6.51 10.89
N LYS A 39 18.97 6.95 12.11
CA LYS A 39 17.74 7.69 12.41
C LYS A 39 17.63 9.01 11.65
N MET A 40 18.74 9.72 11.42
CA MET A 40 18.73 10.95 10.61
C MET A 40 18.18 10.73 9.19
N TYR A 41 18.33 9.53 8.62
CA TYR A 41 17.83 9.20 7.29
C TYR A 41 16.38 8.69 7.29
N THR A 42 15.78 8.46 8.45
CA THR A 42 14.40 7.97 8.55
C THR A 42 13.36 9.06 8.32
N GLN A 43 13.76 10.35 8.35
CA GLN A 43 12.85 11.48 8.17
C GLN A 43 12.86 12.01 6.74
N PRO A 44 11.70 12.45 6.19
CA PRO A 44 10.36 12.40 6.79
C PRO A 44 9.67 11.02 6.66
N ALA A 45 9.56 10.29 7.77
CA ALA A 45 9.16 8.87 7.77
C ALA A 45 7.77 8.64 7.18
N VAL A 46 6.84 9.57 7.45
CA VAL A 46 5.46 9.51 6.95
C VAL A 46 5.43 9.60 5.43
N VAL A 47 6.27 10.44 4.81
CA VAL A 47 6.34 10.56 3.34
C VAL A 47 6.89 9.28 2.74
N TYR A 48 7.98 8.74 3.30
CA TYR A 48 8.55 7.47 2.85
C TYR A 48 7.55 6.32 3.00
N SER A 49 6.80 6.28 4.10
CA SER A 49 5.72 5.32 4.34
C SER A 49 4.66 5.35 3.24
N PHE A 50 4.16 6.54 2.87
CA PHE A 50 3.19 6.69 1.79
C PHE A 50 3.77 6.30 0.42
N VAL A 51 5.01 6.69 0.12
CA VAL A 51 5.68 6.32 -1.13
C VAL A 51 5.82 4.80 -1.22
N VAL A 52 6.30 4.15 -0.16
CA VAL A 52 6.46 2.69 -0.11
C VAL A 52 5.11 1.98 -0.24
N GLY A 53 4.10 2.41 0.52
CA GLY A 53 2.75 1.86 0.41
C GLY A 53 2.19 1.97 -1.01
N PHE A 54 2.36 3.13 -1.65
CA PHE A 54 1.93 3.34 -3.04
C PHE A 54 2.66 2.43 -4.02
N LEU A 55 3.99 2.32 -3.92
CA LEU A 55 4.80 1.49 -4.82
C LEU A 55 4.48 0.00 -4.65
N VAL A 56 4.37 -0.47 -3.41
CA VAL A 56 4.02 -1.85 -3.09
C VAL A 56 2.62 -2.16 -3.60
N TYR A 57 1.63 -1.33 -3.30
CA TYR A 57 0.27 -1.53 -3.81
C TYR A 57 0.25 -1.59 -5.33
N SER A 58 0.91 -0.63 -5.98
CA SER A 58 0.96 -0.54 -7.45
C SER A 58 1.64 -1.76 -8.07
N GLY A 59 2.68 -2.30 -7.44
CA GLY A 59 3.35 -3.53 -7.87
C GLY A 59 2.46 -4.75 -7.70
N LEU A 60 1.92 -4.97 -6.50
CA LEU A 60 1.07 -6.12 -6.20
C LEU A 60 -0.23 -6.12 -7.02
N ALA A 61 -0.84 -4.95 -7.23
CA ALA A 61 -2.01 -4.80 -8.09
C ALA A 61 -1.70 -5.18 -9.56
N LYS A 62 -0.52 -4.80 -10.09
CA LYS A 62 -0.08 -5.23 -11.42
C LYS A 62 0.17 -6.74 -11.52
N LEU A 63 0.46 -7.40 -10.41
CA LEU A 63 0.59 -8.85 -10.31
C LEU A 63 -0.76 -9.57 -10.11
N GLY A 64 -1.88 -8.83 -10.09
CA GLY A 64 -3.23 -9.42 -9.94
C GLY A 64 -3.62 -9.74 -8.49
N LEU A 65 -2.89 -9.22 -7.50
CA LEU A 65 -3.22 -9.39 -6.07
C LEU A 65 -4.24 -8.36 -5.56
N GLU A 66 -4.78 -7.53 -6.45
CA GLU A 66 -5.93 -6.69 -6.13
C GLU A 66 -7.23 -7.51 -6.20
N PRO A 67 -8.21 -7.23 -5.31
CA PRO A 67 -9.45 -7.98 -5.30
C PRO A 67 -10.29 -7.73 -6.56
N GLU A 68 -11.08 -8.73 -6.96
CA GLU A 68 -11.93 -8.66 -8.13
C GLU A 68 -12.95 -7.50 -8.05
N THR A 69 -13.11 -6.76 -9.14
CA THR A 69 -14.14 -5.72 -9.24
C THR A 69 -15.52 -6.33 -9.31
N LEU A 70 -16.43 -5.88 -8.45
CA LEU A 70 -17.84 -6.25 -8.53
C LEU A 70 -18.49 -5.45 -9.65
N ASN A 71 -18.89 -6.13 -10.73
CA ASN A 71 -19.63 -5.51 -11.81
C ASN A 71 -21.07 -5.22 -11.34
N PRO A 72 -21.55 -3.95 -11.33
CA PRO A 72 -22.90 -3.64 -10.87
C PRO A 72 -24.01 -4.20 -11.77
N VAL A 73 -23.71 -4.57 -13.01
CA VAL A 73 -24.70 -4.90 -14.05
C VAL A 73 -25.13 -6.38 -14.06
N LEU A 74 -24.34 -7.30 -13.50
CA LEU A 74 -24.61 -8.75 -13.58
C LEU A 74 -25.34 -9.34 -12.35
N ARG A 75 -25.98 -8.49 -11.53
CA ARG A 75 -26.73 -8.91 -10.33
C ARG A 75 -28.19 -8.41 -10.29
N MET A 76 -28.73 -7.92 -11.41
CA MET A 76 -30.17 -7.64 -11.57
C MET A 76 -30.81 -8.67 -12.50
#